data_AF-A0A841MN02-F1
#
_entry.id   AF-A0A841MN02-F1
#
_cell.length_a   1.000
_cell.length_b   1.000
_cell.length_c   1.000
_cell.angle_alpha   90.00
_cell.angle_beta   90.00
_cell.angle_gamma   90.00
#
_symmetry.space_group_name_H-M   'P 1'
#
loop_
_entity.id
_entity.type
_entity.pdbx_description
1 polymer ?
#
loop_
_entity_poly.entity_id
_entity_poly.type
_entity_poly.pdbx_seq_one_letter_code
_entity_poly.pdbx_strand_id
1 'polypeptide(L)'
;MSKLQIDPQLLVQNELLEKLRNLQAIPVHPITTKYWSLGGSGGWLGTSTTGILKCPDGVGSFQHYVNGSIYYHPSTGAHEVHGLIKSRWKSLGWERSFLGYPKTDETATPDGIGRFNHFQGGSIYWSPSTGAWEVHGAIRSKYSSLGWERSFLKYPLTNENTCPDGVGRYNHFQGGSIYWSPSTGAHEVHGAIRSHWASLGWERSALGYPTSDELVVFGGAARISHFQHGSIYWSSTAGVRVLKERVRVHVKILTMPTRFTINEQFAAMQEVYAVAGIRVDCATTETLNLPTLADVDVGGCTMGSVTPEQVTLFGNRNFVGSNDVVVYFVNSTVPGYNGCAAFPSGRPGCVVVRTASRWTLGHEFGHVLGLSHVNNNDRLMTGNGTFNITNPPPNLTSGESSTMRSSGLSTNL
;
A
#
# COMPACT_ATOMS: atom_id res chain seq x y z
N MET A 1 84.11 -2.26 43.65
CA MET A 1 82.67 -2.17 43.31
C MET A 1 82.49 -1.02 42.33
N SER A 2 82.43 -1.29 41.03
CA SER A 2 82.23 -0.26 40.01
C SER A 2 80.79 0.26 40.09
N LYS A 3 80.63 1.58 40.27
CA LYS A 3 79.33 2.24 40.16
C LYS A 3 78.85 2.10 38.72
N LEU A 4 77.75 1.36 38.49
CA LEU A 4 77.03 1.44 37.22
C LEU A 4 76.56 2.89 37.06
N GLN A 5 77.17 3.63 36.14
CA GLN A 5 76.59 4.87 35.65
C GLN A 5 75.46 4.48 34.70
N ILE A 6 74.23 4.76 35.11
CA ILE A 6 73.07 4.63 34.23
C ILE A 6 73.20 5.72 33.18
N ASP A 7 73.17 5.33 31.91
CA ASP A 7 73.27 6.26 30.78
C ASP A 7 72.11 7.27 30.83
N PRO A 8 72.40 8.59 30.97
CA PRO A 8 71.38 9.62 30.99
C PRO A 8 70.48 9.64 29.75
N GLN A 9 70.99 9.19 28.59
CA GLN A 9 70.19 9.11 27.36
C GLN A 9 69.11 8.01 27.46
N LEU A 10 69.39 6.92 28.18
CA LEU A 10 68.43 5.84 28.42
C LEU A 10 67.29 6.26 29.37
N LEU A 11 67.59 7.13 30.35
CA LEU A 11 66.57 7.72 31.24
C LEU A 11 65.63 8.65 30.47
N VAL A 12 66.18 9.54 29.63
CA VAL A 12 65.41 10.47 28.82
C VAL A 12 64.51 9.73 27.82
N GLN A 13 65.00 8.63 27.23
CA GLN A 13 64.23 7.80 26.31
C GLN A 13 63.06 7.09 27.03
N ASN A 14 63.26 6.62 28.26
CA ASN A 14 62.21 6.00 29.06
C ASN A 14 61.16 7.02 29.53
N GLU A 15 61.55 8.23 29.94
CA GLU A 15 60.60 9.31 30.27
C GLU A 15 59.79 9.76 29.05
N LEU A 16 60.41 9.82 27.87
CA LEU A 16 59.71 10.10 26.61
C LEU A 16 58.74 8.97 26.24
N LEU A 17 59.13 7.71 26.43
CA LEU A 17 58.28 6.54 26.21
C LEU A 17 57.12 6.47 27.21
N GLU A 18 57.33 6.85 28.48
CA GLU A 18 56.24 6.97 29.46
C GLU A 18 55.31 8.15 29.15
N LYS A 19 55.84 9.30 28.75
CA LYS A 19 55.02 10.43 28.27
C LYS A 19 54.21 10.05 27.03
N LEU A 20 54.78 9.30 26.09
CA LEU A 20 54.08 8.78 24.91
C LEU A 20 53.01 7.73 25.27
N ARG A 21 53.29 6.83 26.23
CA ARG A 21 52.31 5.88 26.77
C ARG A 21 51.15 6.59 27.50
N ASN A 22 51.45 7.65 28.25
CA ASN A 22 50.44 8.46 28.95
C ASN A 22 49.62 9.34 27.99
N LEU A 23 50.20 9.78 26.87
CA LEU A 23 49.47 10.40 25.76
C LEU A 23 48.51 9.43 25.06
N GLN A 24 48.86 8.14 25.00
CA GLN A 24 47.98 7.06 24.49
C GLN A 24 46.87 6.64 25.47
N ALA A 25 46.94 7.08 26.74
CA ALA A 25 46.01 6.71 27.80
C ALA A 25 44.89 7.76 28.07
N ILE A 26 44.88 8.90 27.37
CA ILE A 26 43.77 9.85 27.45
C ILE A 26 42.60 9.27 26.63
N PRO A 27 41.41 9.04 27.22
CA PRO A 27 40.24 8.65 26.45
C PRO A 27 39.94 9.73 25.41
N VAL A 28 40.28 9.45 24.15
CA VAL A 28 39.99 10.35 23.04
C VAL A 28 38.48 10.43 22.91
N HIS A 29 37.92 11.64 23.02
CA HIS A 29 36.48 11.83 22.92
C HIS A 29 35.95 11.18 21.61
N PRO A 30 34.81 10.48 21.61
CA PRO A 30 34.31 9.75 20.43
C PRO A 30 34.22 10.62 19.16
N ILE A 31 33.86 11.90 19.32
CA ILE A 31 33.88 12.89 18.23
C ILE A 31 35.28 13.06 17.62
N THR A 32 36.32 13.18 18.45
CA THR A 32 37.70 13.30 17.99
C THR A 32 38.13 12.04 17.25
N THR A 33 37.82 10.86 17.78
CA THR A 33 38.08 9.58 17.10
C THR A 33 37.41 9.54 15.73
N LYS A 34 36.14 9.94 15.65
CA LYS A 34 35.38 10.01 14.39
C LYS A 34 35.98 11.01 13.40
N TYR A 35 36.37 12.19 13.87
CA TYR A 35 36.97 13.21 13.04
C TYR A 35 38.26 12.73 12.38
N TRP A 36 39.12 12.05 13.13
CA TRP A 36 40.35 11.47 12.58
C TRP A 36 40.09 10.28 11.65
N SER A 37 39.05 9.48 11.88
CA SER A 37 38.65 8.44 10.93
C SER A 37 38.15 9.00 9.60
N LEU A 38 37.73 10.28 9.57
CA LEU A 38 37.31 11.01 8.37
C LEU A 38 38.46 11.83 7.74
N GLY A 39 39.71 11.64 8.18
CA GLY A 39 40.90 12.33 7.67
C GLY A 39 41.30 13.60 8.43
N GLY A 40 40.60 13.93 9.52
CA GLY A 40 40.92 15.10 10.35
C GLY A 40 40.92 16.41 9.57
N SER A 41 41.89 17.28 9.82
CA SER A 41 42.00 18.59 9.16
C SER A 41 42.34 18.51 7.68
N GLY A 42 42.93 17.40 7.22
CA GLY A 42 43.14 17.12 5.80
C GLY A 42 41.94 16.45 5.12
N GLY A 43 40.92 16.07 5.90
CA GLY A 43 39.71 15.43 5.43
C GLY A 43 38.67 16.42 4.90
N TRP A 44 37.63 15.87 4.28
CA TRP A 44 36.57 16.66 3.63
C TRP A 44 35.74 17.49 4.61
N LEU A 45 35.66 17.09 5.88
CA LEU A 45 34.87 17.79 6.90
C LEU A 45 35.43 19.18 7.24
N GLY A 46 36.73 19.39 6.99
CA GLY A 46 37.46 20.63 7.24
C GLY A 46 37.76 20.86 8.72
N THR A 47 38.31 22.03 9.04
CA THR A 47 38.70 22.38 10.41
C THR A 47 37.49 22.58 11.32
N SER A 48 37.65 22.32 12.61
CA SER A 48 36.60 22.59 13.61
C SER A 48 36.36 24.09 13.76
N THR A 49 35.09 24.50 13.84
CA THR A 49 34.69 25.89 14.10
C THR A 49 34.28 26.12 15.54
N THR A 50 34.12 25.06 16.33
CA THR A 50 33.86 25.09 17.77
C THR A 50 34.77 24.10 18.49
N GLY A 51 34.87 24.22 19.81
CA GLY A 51 35.30 23.09 20.65
C GLY A 51 34.26 21.96 20.65
N ILE A 52 34.57 20.86 21.34
CA ILE A 52 33.56 19.85 21.69
C ILE A 52 32.68 20.44 22.78
N LEU A 53 31.41 20.64 22.45
CA LEU A 53 30.43 21.25 23.32
C LEU A 53 29.41 20.20 23.77
N LYS A 54 28.87 20.42 24.96
CA LYS A 54 27.77 19.61 25.45
C LYS A 54 26.49 20.03 24.69
N CYS A 55 25.73 19.08 24.13
CA CYS A 55 24.41 19.36 23.53
C CYS A 55 23.43 19.95 24.57
N PRO A 56 22.61 20.95 24.21
CA PRO A 56 21.59 21.57 25.07
C PRO A 56 20.67 20.62 25.86
N ASP A 57 20.44 19.40 25.38
CA ASP A 57 19.57 18.41 26.03
C ASP A 57 20.18 17.72 27.28
N GLY A 58 21.45 17.97 27.61
CA GLY A 58 22.10 17.33 28.76
C GLY A 58 22.58 15.88 28.57
N VAL A 59 22.26 15.19 27.46
CA VAL A 59 22.80 13.85 27.13
C VAL A 59 24.09 13.78 26.26
N GLY A 60 24.06 14.15 24.98
CA GLY A 60 25.18 13.95 24.04
C GLY A 60 26.15 15.14 23.86
N SER A 61 27.19 15.01 23.05
CA SER A 61 28.14 16.11 22.73
C SER A 61 28.15 16.37 21.24
N PHE A 62 28.60 17.55 20.81
CA PHE A 62 28.76 17.88 19.39
C PHE A 62 29.98 18.74 19.14
N GLN A 63 30.45 18.74 17.89
CA GLN A 63 31.42 19.69 17.39
C GLN A 63 31.05 20.09 15.97
N HIS A 64 31.14 21.40 15.69
CA HIS A 64 30.93 21.92 14.34
C HIS A 64 32.25 22.04 13.60
N TYR A 65 32.17 21.80 12.30
CA TYR A 65 33.27 21.91 11.34
C TYR A 65 32.80 22.74 10.16
N VAL A 66 33.76 23.20 9.34
CA VAL A 66 33.47 24.04 8.16
C VAL A 66 32.41 23.39 7.27
N ASN A 67 32.52 22.09 6.98
CA ASN A 67 31.65 21.41 6.03
C ASN A 67 30.56 20.53 6.68
N GLY A 68 30.51 20.43 8.01
CA GLY A 68 29.58 19.51 8.66
C GLY A 68 29.54 19.63 10.18
N SER A 69 28.95 18.63 10.83
CA SER A 69 28.94 18.51 12.29
C SER A 69 29.12 17.05 12.65
N ILE A 70 29.80 16.77 13.76
CA ILE A 70 29.79 15.43 14.37
C ILE A 70 29.04 15.53 15.69
N TYR A 71 28.05 14.66 15.86
CA TYR A 71 27.28 14.52 17.10
C TYR A 71 27.53 13.15 17.70
N TYR A 72 27.69 13.11 19.03
CA TYR A 72 27.85 11.91 19.82
C TYR A 72 26.70 11.75 20.81
N HIS A 73 26.14 10.56 20.88
CA HIS A 73 25.23 10.15 21.95
C HIS A 73 25.62 8.75 22.47
N PRO A 74 25.52 8.46 23.78
CA PRO A 74 25.95 7.17 24.33
C PRO A 74 25.30 5.94 23.66
N SER A 75 24.04 6.04 23.23
CA SER A 75 23.33 4.93 22.58
C SER A 75 23.50 4.85 21.06
N THR A 76 24.04 5.88 20.40
CA THR A 76 24.19 5.87 18.93
C THR A 76 25.64 5.95 18.48
N GLY A 77 26.56 6.43 19.31
CA GLY A 77 27.94 6.70 18.92
C GLY A 77 28.12 8.08 18.27
N ALA A 78 29.28 8.31 17.66
CA ALA A 78 29.61 9.56 17.00
C ALA A 78 29.38 9.47 15.49
N HIS A 79 28.52 10.33 14.94
CA HIS A 79 28.14 10.34 13.53
C HIS A 79 28.20 11.74 12.95
N GLU A 80 28.59 11.82 11.68
CA GLU A 80 28.61 13.09 10.96
C GLU A 80 27.28 13.37 10.23
N VAL A 81 26.92 14.65 10.17
CA VAL A 81 25.82 15.16 9.36
C VAL A 81 26.30 16.41 8.63
N HIS A 82 26.06 16.52 7.32
CA HIS A 82 26.52 17.65 6.53
C HIS A 82 25.50 18.16 5.49
N GLY A 83 25.91 19.15 4.70
CA GLY A 83 25.15 19.66 3.56
C GLY A 83 23.68 20.02 3.87
N LEU A 84 22.79 19.58 2.97
CA LEU A 84 21.37 19.88 3.06
C LEU A 84 20.65 19.03 4.11
N ILE A 85 21.15 17.84 4.45
CA ILE A 85 20.59 17.02 5.52
C ILE A 85 20.82 17.70 6.88
N LYS A 86 22.06 18.16 7.15
CA LYS A 86 22.38 18.97 8.33
C LYS A 86 21.52 20.23 8.38
N SER A 87 21.37 20.91 7.25
CA SER A 87 20.57 22.14 7.17
C SER A 87 19.10 21.88 7.52
N ARG A 88 18.53 20.75 7.06
CA ARG A 88 17.18 20.33 7.41
C ARG A 88 17.08 19.99 8.90
N TRP A 89 17.97 19.16 9.42
CA TRP A 89 17.96 18.78 10.83
C TRP A 89 18.12 19.99 11.76
N LYS A 90 18.98 20.95 11.38
CA LYS A 90 19.11 22.26 12.03
C LYS A 90 17.78 23.01 12.09
N SER A 91 17.06 23.09 10.97
CA SER A 91 15.77 23.80 10.91
C SER A 91 14.69 23.19 11.80
N LEU A 92 14.82 21.90 12.14
CA LEU A 92 13.92 21.19 13.04
C LEU A 92 14.31 21.35 14.53
N GLY A 93 15.44 21.99 14.83
CA GLY A 93 15.94 22.15 16.19
C GLY A 93 16.99 21.13 16.62
N TRP A 94 17.71 20.52 15.67
CA TRP A 94 18.81 19.59 15.93
C TRP A 94 18.39 18.40 16.80
N GLU A 95 19.22 18.01 17.78
CA GLU A 95 19.01 16.88 18.67
C GLU A 95 17.81 17.06 19.61
N ARG A 96 17.31 18.30 19.78
CA ARG A 96 16.07 18.57 20.53
C ARG A 96 14.81 18.33 19.71
N SER A 97 14.94 18.13 18.41
CA SER A 97 13.81 17.77 17.55
C SER A 97 13.34 16.33 17.83
N PHE A 98 12.16 15.98 17.31
CA PHE A 98 11.64 14.61 17.37
C PHE A 98 12.57 13.57 16.70
N LEU A 99 13.51 13.99 15.86
CA LEU A 99 14.49 13.07 15.25
C LEU A 99 15.56 12.63 16.25
N GLY A 100 15.91 13.45 17.25
CA GLY A 100 17.00 13.17 18.18
C GLY A 100 18.37 13.13 17.48
N TYR A 101 19.24 12.24 17.94
CA TYR A 101 20.63 12.10 17.45
C TYR A 101 20.75 11.26 16.19
N PRO A 102 21.76 11.53 15.33
CA PRO A 102 22.09 10.66 14.21
C PRO A 102 22.54 9.28 14.69
N LYS A 103 22.17 8.26 13.91
CA LYS A 103 22.55 6.84 14.06
C LYS A 103 23.48 6.35 12.95
N THR A 104 23.65 7.16 11.91
CA THR A 104 24.56 6.90 10.78
C THR A 104 25.22 8.21 10.40
N ASP A 105 26.37 8.11 9.76
CA ASP A 105 26.90 9.18 8.91
C ASP A 105 25.98 9.44 7.72
N GLU A 106 26.23 10.55 7.01
CA GLU A 106 25.53 10.83 5.76
C GLU A 106 26.05 9.87 4.68
N THR A 107 25.23 8.86 4.37
CA THR A 107 25.60 7.74 3.52
C THR A 107 24.89 7.84 2.18
N ALA A 108 25.54 7.43 1.09
CA ALA A 108 24.87 7.29 -0.20
C ALA A 108 23.75 6.25 -0.12
N THR A 109 22.63 6.51 -0.75
CA THR A 109 21.56 5.53 -0.91
C THR A 109 22.01 4.38 -1.83
N PRO A 110 21.49 3.15 -1.66
CA PRO A 110 21.92 1.99 -2.46
C PRO A 110 21.60 2.09 -3.96
N ASP A 111 20.69 2.97 -4.37
CA ASP A 111 20.42 3.28 -5.78
C ASP A 111 21.47 4.21 -6.42
N GLY A 112 22.40 4.76 -5.62
CA GLY A 112 23.47 5.64 -6.05
C GLY A 112 23.05 7.07 -6.38
N ILE A 113 21.81 7.48 -6.09
CA ILE A 113 21.28 8.80 -6.49
C ILE A 113 21.34 9.81 -5.35
N GLY A 114 20.89 9.40 -4.16
CA GLY A 114 20.68 10.26 -3.02
C GLY A 114 21.65 9.99 -1.87
N ARG A 115 21.36 10.67 -0.76
CA ARG A 115 22.05 10.51 0.51
C ARG A 115 21.04 10.49 1.64
N PHE A 116 21.40 9.89 2.77
CA PHE A 116 20.55 9.90 3.95
C PHE A 116 21.35 9.86 5.25
N ASN A 117 20.72 10.34 6.31
CA ASN A 117 21.05 9.96 7.68
C ASN A 117 19.83 9.31 8.33
N HIS A 118 20.05 8.21 9.04
CA HIS A 118 19.08 7.73 10.01
C HIS A 118 19.32 8.43 11.35
N PHE A 119 18.23 8.80 12.02
CA PHE A 119 18.22 9.39 13.35
C PHE A 119 17.47 8.45 14.32
N GLN A 120 17.48 8.77 15.61
CA GLN A 120 16.75 7.99 16.61
C GLN A 120 15.25 7.93 16.32
N GLY A 121 14.64 9.06 15.98
CA GLY A 121 13.20 9.19 15.74
C GLY A 121 12.76 9.14 14.27
N GLY A 122 13.69 9.09 13.31
CA GLY A 122 13.31 9.14 11.89
C GLY A 122 14.49 9.07 10.93
N SER A 123 14.33 9.62 9.74
CA SER A 123 15.39 9.72 8.74
C SER A 123 15.22 10.97 7.92
N ILE A 124 16.33 11.51 7.43
CA ILE A 124 16.31 12.58 6.43
C ILE A 124 16.96 12.02 5.18
N TYR A 125 16.24 12.11 4.07
CA TYR A 125 16.70 11.71 2.75
C TYR A 125 16.91 12.95 1.88
N TRP A 126 18.00 12.98 1.15
CA TRP A 126 18.31 13.99 0.14
C TRP A 126 18.44 13.34 -1.24
N SER A 127 17.91 13.99 -2.27
CA SER A 127 18.27 13.72 -3.66
C SER A 127 18.53 15.03 -4.42
N PRO A 128 19.28 15.00 -5.53
CA PRO A 128 19.47 16.18 -6.37
C PRO A 128 18.16 16.80 -6.84
N SER A 129 17.14 15.97 -7.11
CA SER A 129 15.86 16.40 -7.67
C SER A 129 14.85 16.88 -6.63
N THR A 130 14.99 16.48 -5.36
CA THR A 130 13.98 16.75 -4.33
C THR A 130 14.50 17.65 -3.22
N GLY A 131 15.81 17.69 -2.95
CA GLY A 131 16.34 18.28 -1.73
C GLY A 131 16.19 17.35 -0.52
N ALA A 132 16.41 17.87 0.69
CA ALA A 132 16.44 17.07 1.92
C ALA A 132 15.10 17.12 2.67
N TRP A 133 14.49 15.96 2.92
CA TRP A 133 13.19 15.82 3.58
C TRP A 133 13.20 14.72 4.62
N GLU A 134 12.49 14.96 5.72
CA GLU A 134 12.37 13.98 6.79
C GLU A 134 11.18 13.03 6.58
N VAL A 135 11.37 11.79 7.01
CA VAL A 135 10.32 10.77 7.13
C VAL A 135 10.48 10.11 8.49
N HIS A 136 9.40 10.00 9.27
CA HIS A 136 9.47 9.48 10.64
C HIS A 136 8.28 8.55 10.99
N GLY A 137 8.25 8.06 12.24
CA GLY A 137 7.12 7.30 12.78
C GLY A 137 6.61 6.14 11.92
N ALA A 138 5.28 6.00 11.86
CA ALA A 138 4.61 4.93 11.12
C ALA A 138 4.78 5.05 9.60
N ILE A 139 4.89 6.26 9.07
CA ILE A 139 5.11 6.50 7.64
C ILE A 139 6.49 6.00 7.23
N ARG A 140 7.52 6.27 8.03
CA ARG A 140 8.87 5.72 7.81
C ARG A 140 8.89 4.20 7.88
N SER A 141 8.17 3.61 8.84
CA SER A 141 8.05 2.15 8.93
C SER A 141 7.41 1.55 7.68
N LYS A 142 6.37 2.19 7.13
CA LYS A 142 5.76 1.77 5.86
C LYS A 142 6.74 1.93 4.69
N TYR A 143 7.39 3.09 4.55
CA TYR A 143 8.40 3.34 3.52
C TYR A 143 9.54 2.30 3.57
N SER A 144 9.99 1.94 4.77
CA SER A 144 10.95 0.85 4.99
C SER A 144 10.44 -0.48 4.47
N SER A 145 9.20 -0.85 4.79
CA SER A 145 8.63 -2.14 4.39
C SER A 145 8.49 -2.28 2.87
N LEU A 146 8.37 -1.15 2.16
CA LEU A 146 8.31 -1.11 0.70
C LEU A 146 9.70 -1.16 0.04
N GLY A 147 10.78 -1.10 0.83
CA GLY A 147 12.15 -1.11 0.32
C GLY A 147 12.78 0.27 0.14
N TRP A 148 12.28 1.27 0.85
CA TRP A 148 12.80 2.65 0.87
C TRP A 148 12.83 3.28 -0.53
N GLU A 149 13.90 3.99 -0.88
CA GLU A 149 14.09 4.72 -2.13
C GLU A 149 14.18 3.81 -3.36
N ARG A 150 14.44 2.50 -3.15
CA ARG A 150 14.39 1.50 -4.23
C ARG A 150 12.96 1.07 -4.56
N SER A 151 11.98 1.44 -3.74
CA SER A 151 10.57 1.21 -4.01
C SER A 151 10.07 2.13 -5.11
N PHE A 152 8.86 1.88 -5.62
CA PHE A 152 8.21 2.75 -6.58
C PHE A 152 7.99 4.18 -6.04
N LEU A 153 7.97 4.39 -4.73
CA LEU A 153 7.82 5.72 -4.13
C LEU A 153 9.04 6.62 -4.37
N LYS A 154 10.25 6.05 -4.45
CA LYS A 154 11.51 6.80 -4.54
C LYS A 154 11.64 7.82 -3.39
N TYR A 155 12.19 9.00 -3.65
CA TYR A 155 12.52 9.98 -2.62
C TYR A 155 11.32 10.78 -2.11
N PRO A 156 11.32 11.19 -0.83
CA PRO A 156 10.34 12.13 -0.30
C PRO A 156 10.45 13.50 -0.98
N LEU A 157 9.31 14.17 -1.09
CA LEU A 157 9.09 15.52 -1.60
C LEU A 157 8.69 16.51 -0.51
N THR A 158 8.28 16.00 0.66
CA THR A 158 7.82 16.79 1.80
C THR A 158 8.35 16.19 3.10
N ASN A 159 8.33 16.99 4.17
CA ASN A 159 8.37 16.45 5.53
C ASN A 159 7.09 15.64 5.81
N GLU A 160 7.06 14.99 6.98
CA GLU A 160 5.84 14.43 7.53
C GLU A 160 4.95 15.56 8.06
N ASN A 161 4.03 16.01 7.23
CA ASN A 161 3.10 17.09 7.57
C ASN A 161 1.84 16.55 8.23
N THR A 162 1.26 17.33 9.13
CA THR A 162 -0.11 17.09 9.59
C THR A 162 -1.08 17.27 8.42
N CYS A 163 -2.03 16.35 8.28
CA CYS A 163 -3.08 16.49 7.27
C CYS A 163 -3.92 17.75 7.55
N PRO A 164 -4.42 18.44 6.52
CA PRO A 164 -5.29 19.61 6.66
C PRO A 164 -6.51 19.46 7.58
N ASP A 165 -7.00 18.25 7.82
CA ASP A 165 -8.09 17.97 8.77
C ASP A 165 -7.66 17.92 10.25
N GLY A 166 -6.34 17.93 10.52
CA GLY A 166 -5.76 17.88 11.85
C GLY A 166 -5.68 16.49 12.48
N VAL A 167 -6.07 15.41 11.77
CA VAL A 167 -6.16 14.06 12.35
C VAL A 167 -4.92 13.22 12.01
N GLY A 168 -4.64 13.06 10.72
CA GLY A 168 -3.58 12.19 10.23
C GLY A 168 -2.30 12.95 9.89
N ARG A 169 -1.34 12.20 9.34
CA ARG A 169 -0.06 12.73 8.84
C ARG A 169 0.23 12.14 7.47
N TYR A 170 1.07 12.81 6.69
CA TYR A 170 1.45 12.33 5.37
C TYR A 170 2.85 12.79 4.94
N ASN A 171 3.46 11.98 4.08
CA ASN A 171 4.56 12.41 3.22
C ASN A 171 4.15 12.21 1.75
N HIS A 172 4.48 13.18 0.90
CA HIS A 172 4.53 12.94 -0.53
C HIS A 172 5.91 12.44 -0.95
N PHE A 173 5.93 11.53 -1.91
CA PHE A 173 7.11 10.97 -2.54
C PHE A 173 7.01 11.16 -4.05
N GLN A 174 8.13 11.02 -4.77
CA GLN A 174 8.13 11.17 -6.23
C GLN A 174 7.14 10.23 -6.93
N GLY A 175 7.01 8.99 -6.43
CA GLY A 175 6.15 7.98 -7.01
C GLY A 175 4.78 7.84 -6.36
N GLY A 176 4.47 8.56 -5.27
CA GLY A 176 3.21 8.36 -4.55
C GLY A 176 3.09 9.19 -3.28
N SER A 177 2.22 8.77 -2.38
CA SER A 177 2.09 9.32 -1.03
C SER A 177 1.98 8.19 -0.03
N ILE A 178 2.39 8.44 1.21
CA ILE A 178 1.99 7.61 2.35
C ILE A 178 1.21 8.50 3.29
N TYR A 179 0.01 8.05 3.67
CA TYR A 179 -0.85 8.69 4.66
C TYR A 179 -1.00 7.79 5.87
N TRP A 180 -1.04 8.38 7.05
CA TRP A 180 -1.30 7.69 8.31
C TRP A 180 -2.43 8.38 9.06
N SER A 181 -3.32 7.60 9.68
CA SER A 181 -4.26 8.07 10.69
C SER A 181 -4.31 7.10 11.87
N PRO A 182 -4.79 7.51 13.06
CA PRO A 182 -4.97 6.60 14.19
C PRO A 182 -5.89 5.41 13.90
N SER A 183 -6.91 5.59 13.05
CA SER A 183 -7.91 4.56 12.75
C SER A 183 -7.50 3.63 11.60
N THR A 184 -6.65 4.08 10.68
CA THR A 184 -6.31 3.30 9.48
C THR A 184 -4.86 2.79 9.47
N GLY A 185 -3.96 3.38 10.26
CA GLY A 185 -2.53 3.11 10.13
C GLY A 185 -1.94 3.74 8.85
N ALA A 186 -0.70 3.37 8.52
CA ALA A 186 0.04 3.97 7.41
C ALA A 186 -0.18 3.18 6.11
N HIS A 187 -0.63 3.86 5.06
CA HIS A 187 -0.91 3.26 3.76
C HIS A 187 -0.37 4.12 2.62
N GLU A 188 0.16 3.44 1.61
CA GLU A 188 0.59 4.10 0.38
C GLU A 188 -0.58 4.26 -0.60
N VAL A 189 -0.56 5.35 -1.38
CA VAL A 189 -1.42 5.54 -2.54
C VAL A 189 -0.58 6.12 -3.67
N HIS A 190 -0.68 5.58 -4.89
CA HIS A 190 0.13 6.04 -6.02
C HIS A 190 -0.64 6.12 -7.36
N GLY A 191 0.08 6.53 -8.41
CA GLY A 191 -0.41 6.51 -9.79
C GLY A 191 -1.73 7.27 -10.05
N ALA A 192 -2.57 6.66 -10.88
CA ALA A 192 -3.85 7.23 -11.29
C ALA A 192 -4.86 7.31 -10.13
N ILE A 193 -4.80 6.35 -9.20
CA ILE A 193 -5.66 6.32 -8.01
C ILE A 193 -5.37 7.51 -7.11
N ARG A 194 -4.09 7.72 -6.76
CA ARG A 194 -3.66 8.89 -5.97
C ARG A 194 -4.04 10.20 -6.65
N SER A 195 -3.81 10.30 -7.96
CA SER A 195 -4.09 11.51 -8.72
C SER A 195 -5.58 11.86 -8.71
N HIS A 196 -6.45 10.85 -8.79
CA HIS A 196 -7.89 11.07 -8.69
C HIS A 196 -8.31 11.41 -7.25
N TRP A 197 -7.82 10.69 -6.24
CA TRP A 197 -8.11 11.00 -4.84
C TRP A 197 -7.68 12.44 -4.48
N ALA A 198 -6.53 12.88 -4.99
CA ALA A 198 -6.08 14.27 -4.87
C ALA A 198 -7.09 15.27 -5.46
N SER A 199 -7.61 14.98 -6.66
CA SER A 199 -8.63 15.82 -7.31
C SER A 199 -9.95 15.89 -6.54
N LEU A 200 -10.23 14.90 -5.69
CA LEU A 200 -11.41 14.86 -4.81
C LEU A 200 -11.18 15.59 -3.48
N GLY A 201 -9.97 16.09 -3.20
CA GLY A 201 -9.63 16.78 -1.96
C GLY A 201 -8.96 15.89 -0.91
N TRP A 202 -8.29 14.81 -1.31
CA TRP A 202 -7.48 13.95 -0.42
C TRP A 202 -8.30 13.37 0.76
N GLU A 203 -7.75 13.36 1.96
CA GLU A 203 -8.39 12.83 3.18
C GLU A 203 -9.65 13.61 3.58
N ARG A 204 -9.81 14.85 3.11
CA ARG A 204 -11.03 15.64 3.30
C ARG A 204 -12.14 15.30 2.30
N SER A 205 -11.85 14.47 1.31
CA SER A 205 -12.87 13.98 0.39
C SER A 205 -13.88 13.07 1.10
N ALA A 206 -14.99 12.79 0.43
CA ALA A 206 -15.99 11.84 0.94
C ALA A 206 -15.45 10.42 1.17
N LEU A 207 -14.24 10.08 0.67
CA LEU A 207 -13.63 8.77 0.87
C LEU A 207 -12.84 8.65 2.17
N GLY A 208 -12.35 9.76 2.73
CA GLY A 208 -11.49 9.75 3.93
C GLY A 208 -10.07 9.23 3.65
N TYR A 209 -9.46 8.67 4.70
CA TYR A 209 -8.11 8.10 4.66
C TYR A 209 -8.05 6.74 3.93
N PRO A 210 -6.90 6.39 3.33
CA PRO A 210 -6.69 5.04 2.83
C PRO A 210 -6.67 4.01 3.97
N THR A 211 -7.28 2.85 3.72
CA THR A 211 -7.35 1.67 4.61
C THR A 211 -6.60 0.46 4.03
N SER A 212 -6.05 0.59 2.83
CA SER A 212 -5.14 -0.36 2.22
C SER A 212 -4.07 0.36 1.42
N ASP A 213 -2.95 -0.33 1.18
CA ASP A 213 -2.05 0.01 0.08
C ASP A 213 -2.77 -0.23 -1.27
N GLU A 214 -2.16 0.12 -2.40
CA GLU A 214 -2.73 -0.25 -3.71
C GLU A 214 -2.65 -1.77 -3.92
N LEU A 215 -3.81 -2.38 -4.17
CA LEU A 215 -3.97 -3.81 -4.36
C LEU A 215 -4.18 -4.15 -5.83
N VAL A 216 -3.70 -5.34 -6.20
CA VAL A 216 -4.00 -5.96 -7.48
C VAL A 216 -5.39 -6.59 -7.41
N VAL A 217 -6.27 -6.22 -8.34
CA VAL A 217 -7.60 -6.83 -8.49
C VAL A 217 -7.47 -8.22 -9.14
N PHE A 218 -8.46 -9.11 -8.94
CA PHE A 218 -8.50 -10.43 -9.58
C PHE A 218 -8.20 -10.35 -11.09
N GLY A 219 -7.45 -11.33 -11.61
CA GLY A 219 -7.01 -11.35 -13.00
C GLY A 219 -5.83 -10.41 -13.33
N GLY A 220 -5.36 -9.58 -12.39
CA GLY A 220 -4.10 -8.84 -12.49
C GLY A 220 -4.14 -7.52 -13.29
N ALA A 221 -5.18 -7.32 -14.10
CA ALA A 221 -5.29 -6.22 -15.06
C ALA A 221 -5.75 -4.88 -14.46
N ALA A 222 -6.18 -4.87 -13.20
CA ALA A 222 -6.68 -3.67 -12.53
C ALA A 222 -6.05 -3.47 -11.14
N ARG A 223 -6.24 -2.27 -10.61
CA ARG A 223 -5.74 -1.81 -9.31
C ARG A 223 -6.88 -1.22 -8.49
N ILE A 224 -6.79 -1.36 -7.18
CA ILE A 224 -7.77 -0.79 -6.25
C ILE A 224 -7.09 -0.35 -4.96
N SER A 225 -7.44 0.82 -4.44
CA SER A 225 -7.14 1.20 -3.06
C SER A 225 -8.45 1.37 -2.30
N HIS A 226 -8.47 0.87 -1.06
CA HIS A 226 -9.59 1.05 -0.15
C HIS A 226 -9.38 2.30 0.68
N PHE A 227 -10.49 2.98 0.97
CA PHE A 227 -10.56 4.15 1.82
C PHE A 227 -11.64 3.92 2.88
N GLN A 228 -11.71 4.79 3.89
CA GLN A 228 -12.67 4.65 4.99
C GLN A 228 -14.13 4.52 4.54
N HIS A 229 -14.52 5.22 3.48
CA HIS A 229 -15.92 5.28 3.02
C HIS A 229 -16.06 4.94 1.53
N GLY A 230 -15.19 4.07 1.02
CA GLY A 230 -15.24 3.65 -0.38
C GLY A 230 -13.95 3.03 -0.88
N SER A 231 -13.83 2.97 -2.20
CA SER A 231 -12.62 2.51 -2.87
C SER A 231 -12.43 3.28 -4.17
N ILE A 232 -11.19 3.35 -4.65
CA ILE A 232 -10.91 3.84 -6.00
C ILE A 232 -10.32 2.68 -6.79
N TYR A 233 -11.00 2.34 -7.88
CA TYR A 233 -10.59 1.34 -8.85
C TYR A 233 -9.95 2.02 -10.05
N TRP A 234 -8.96 1.35 -10.64
CA TRP A 234 -8.37 1.74 -11.92
C TRP A 234 -8.10 0.54 -12.80
N SER A 235 -8.45 0.66 -14.07
CA SER A 235 -7.92 -0.17 -15.16
C SER A 235 -7.66 0.69 -16.40
N SER A 236 -6.90 0.17 -17.36
CA SER A 236 -6.63 0.88 -18.62
C SER A 236 -7.88 1.12 -19.47
N THR A 237 -8.89 0.28 -19.31
CA THR A 237 -10.13 0.22 -20.08
C THR A 237 -11.29 0.96 -19.41
N ALA A 238 -11.50 0.76 -18.11
CA ALA A 238 -12.57 1.43 -17.36
C ALA A 238 -12.12 2.80 -16.82
N GLY A 239 -10.83 3.11 -16.84
CA GLY A 239 -10.26 4.31 -16.23
C GLY A 239 -10.40 4.31 -14.71
N VAL A 240 -10.33 5.49 -14.10
CA VAL A 240 -10.51 5.63 -12.65
C VAL A 240 -11.99 5.68 -12.29
N ARG A 241 -12.39 4.90 -11.28
CA ARG A 241 -13.77 4.81 -10.79
C ARG A 241 -13.81 4.85 -9.26
N VAL A 242 -14.65 5.71 -8.71
CA VAL A 242 -14.96 5.71 -7.27
C VAL A 242 -16.07 4.69 -7.01
N LEU A 243 -15.82 3.79 -6.07
CA LEU A 243 -16.76 2.76 -5.65
C LEU A 243 -17.24 3.09 -4.24
N LYS A 244 -18.55 3.30 -4.06
CA LYS A 244 -19.15 3.65 -2.76
C LYS A 244 -20.04 2.53 -2.21
N GLU A 245 -20.59 1.74 -3.10
CA GLU A 245 -21.37 0.56 -2.77
C GLU A 245 -20.51 -0.70 -2.97
N ARG A 246 -20.92 -1.77 -2.32
CA ARG A 246 -20.36 -3.11 -2.53
C ARG A 246 -21.44 -4.18 -2.56
N VAL A 247 -21.15 -5.24 -3.29
CA VAL A 247 -21.86 -6.51 -3.26
C VAL A 247 -20.91 -7.60 -2.78
N ARG A 248 -21.40 -8.43 -1.86
CA ARG A 248 -20.64 -9.57 -1.32
C ARG A 248 -21.08 -10.85 -2.01
N VAL A 249 -20.10 -11.63 -2.45
CA VAL A 249 -20.30 -12.82 -3.26
C VAL A 249 -19.67 -14.04 -2.61
N HIS A 250 -20.41 -15.14 -2.53
CA HIS A 250 -19.91 -16.44 -2.12
C HIS A 250 -19.96 -17.42 -3.28
N VAL A 251 -18.84 -18.09 -3.52
CA VAL A 251 -18.65 -18.99 -4.65
C VAL A 251 -18.82 -20.44 -4.19
N LYS A 252 -19.70 -21.17 -4.88
CA LYS A 252 -19.91 -22.61 -4.70
C LYS A 252 -19.54 -23.32 -6.00
N ILE A 253 -18.64 -24.29 -5.93
CA ILE A 253 -18.11 -24.99 -7.08
C ILE A 253 -18.59 -26.43 -7.02
N LEU A 254 -19.54 -26.79 -7.89
CA LEU A 254 -19.89 -28.20 -8.15
C LEU A 254 -19.07 -28.71 -9.32
N THR A 255 -18.81 -27.86 -10.31
CA THR A 255 -17.96 -28.16 -11.46
C THR A 255 -17.08 -26.96 -11.80
N MET A 256 -15.79 -27.21 -12.01
CA MET A 256 -14.85 -26.16 -12.37
C MET A 256 -15.15 -25.61 -13.78
N PRO A 257 -15.15 -24.27 -13.96
CA PRO A 257 -15.18 -23.67 -15.29
C PRO A 257 -14.03 -24.16 -16.17
N THR A 258 -14.33 -24.32 -17.46
CA THR A 258 -13.38 -24.83 -18.46
C THR A 258 -12.94 -23.80 -19.48
N ARG A 259 -13.77 -22.77 -19.72
CA ARG A 259 -13.48 -21.76 -20.75
C ARG A 259 -12.77 -20.53 -20.19
N PHE A 260 -13.20 -20.09 -19.01
CA PHE A 260 -12.59 -19.00 -18.26
C PHE A 260 -12.59 -19.37 -16.79
N THR A 261 -11.46 -19.18 -16.13
CA THR A 261 -11.31 -19.37 -14.69
C THR A 261 -12.27 -18.47 -13.93
N ILE A 262 -12.58 -18.84 -12.69
CA ILE A 262 -13.41 -18.03 -11.79
C ILE A 262 -12.80 -16.63 -11.64
N ASN A 263 -11.47 -16.53 -11.50
CA ASN A 263 -10.77 -15.25 -11.37
C ASN A 263 -10.95 -14.35 -12.61
N GLU A 264 -10.90 -14.90 -13.82
CA GLU A 264 -11.13 -14.13 -15.05
C GLU A 264 -12.57 -13.64 -15.16
N GLN A 265 -13.54 -14.45 -14.73
CA GLN A 265 -14.96 -14.05 -14.70
C GLN A 265 -15.21 -12.94 -13.68
N PHE A 266 -14.61 -13.03 -12.49
CA PHE A 266 -14.69 -11.97 -11.48
C PHE A 266 -13.99 -10.68 -11.93
N ALA A 267 -12.81 -10.79 -12.57
CA ALA A 267 -12.10 -9.64 -13.12
C ALA A 267 -12.97 -8.88 -14.14
N ALA A 268 -13.58 -9.62 -15.07
CA ALA A 268 -14.49 -9.10 -16.08
C ALA A 268 -15.73 -8.45 -15.45
N MET A 269 -16.34 -9.09 -14.45
CA MET A 269 -17.47 -8.52 -13.71
C MET A 269 -17.10 -7.24 -12.96
N GLN A 270 -15.97 -7.23 -12.24
CA GLN A 270 -15.50 -6.08 -11.47
C GLN A 270 -15.21 -4.87 -12.35
N GLU A 271 -14.63 -5.07 -13.53
CA GLU A 271 -14.39 -4.01 -14.51
C GLU A 271 -15.68 -3.32 -14.96
N VAL A 272 -16.73 -4.10 -15.25
CA VAL A 272 -18.04 -3.56 -15.65
C VAL A 272 -18.73 -2.90 -14.45
N TYR A 273 -18.68 -3.52 -13.27
CA TYR A 273 -19.37 -3.03 -12.07
C TYR A 273 -18.70 -1.77 -11.48
N ALA A 274 -17.41 -1.58 -11.76
CA ALA A 274 -16.72 -0.34 -11.43
C ALA A 274 -17.35 0.86 -12.16
N VAL A 275 -17.91 0.69 -13.37
CA VAL A 275 -18.67 1.75 -14.06
C VAL A 275 -19.94 2.11 -13.29
N ALA A 276 -20.57 1.14 -12.63
CA ALA A 276 -21.71 1.38 -11.75
C ALA A 276 -21.32 1.96 -10.38
N GLY A 277 -20.03 2.09 -10.06
CA GLY A 277 -19.57 2.52 -8.74
C GLY A 277 -19.67 1.43 -7.66
N ILE A 278 -19.75 0.16 -8.06
CA ILE A 278 -19.97 -0.98 -7.15
C ILE A 278 -18.72 -1.83 -7.09
N ARG A 279 -18.24 -2.08 -5.86
CA ARG A 279 -17.18 -3.06 -5.57
C ARG A 279 -17.76 -4.46 -5.45
N VAL A 280 -17.11 -5.45 -6.04
CA VAL A 280 -17.48 -6.88 -5.90
C VAL A 280 -16.49 -7.56 -4.98
N ASP A 281 -16.95 -8.01 -3.82
CA ASP A 281 -16.14 -8.69 -2.80
C ASP A 281 -16.39 -10.20 -2.86
N CYS A 282 -15.39 -10.99 -3.28
CA CYS A 282 -15.47 -12.45 -3.14
C CYS A 282 -15.18 -12.84 -1.68
N ALA A 283 -16.23 -13.15 -0.92
CA ALA A 283 -16.19 -13.40 0.52
C ALA A 283 -15.70 -14.82 0.86
N THR A 284 -16.22 -15.85 0.20
CA THR A 284 -15.73 -17.23 0.35
C THR A 284 -15.81 -18.01 -0.95
N THR A 285 -14.99 -19.05 -1.06
CA THR A 285 -15.04 -20.04 -2.14
C THR A 285 -15.07 -21.43 -1.53
N GLU A 286 -16.00 -22.26 -1.97
CA GLU A 286 -16.22 -23.61 -1.45
C GLU A 286 -16.52 -24.58 -2.58
N THR A 287 -16.01 -25.81 -2.49
CA THR A 287 -16.40 -26.91 -3.38
C THR A 287 -17.54 -27.70 -2.75
N LEU A 288 -18.61 -27.93 -3.50
CA LEU A 288 -19.75 -28.73 -3.06
C LEU A 288 -19.78 -30.08 -3.78
N ASN A 289 -20.05 -31.15 -3.03
CA ASN A 289 -20.24 -32.48 -3.60
C ASN A 289 -21.74 -32.80 -3.70
N LEU A 290 -22.35 -32.39 -4.81
CA LEU A 290 -23.77 -32.58 -5.10
C LEU A 290 -23.92 -33.11 -6.54
N PRO A 291 -23.51 -34.36 -6.82
CA PRO A 291 -23.37 -34.87 -8.19
C PRO A 291 -24.70 -34.89 -8.96
N THR A 292 -25.83 -35.07 -8.28
CA THR A 292 -27.16 -35.02 -8.89
C THR A 292 -27.61 -33.61 -9.26
N LEU A 293 -26.86 -32.57 -8.86
CA LEU A 293 -27.11 -31.16 -9.17
C LEU A 293 -25.95 -30.57 -10.00
N ALA A 294 -25.15 -31.42 -10.65
CA ALA A 294 -24.13 -30.94 -11.59
C ALA A 294 -24.77 -30.40 -12.87
N ASP A 295 -25.87 -30.99 -13.33
CA ASP A 295 -26.69 -30.51 -14.43
C ASP A 295 -28.04 -30.08 -13.84
N VAL A 296 -28.30 -28.76 -13.79
CA VAL A 296 -29.40 -28.21 -12.97
C VAL A 296 -30.58 -27.82 -13.84
N ASP A 297 -31.75 -28.37 -13.56
CA ASP A 297 -33.02 -27.87 -14.09
C ASP A 297 -33.29 -26.47 -13.53
N VAL A 298 -33.32 -25.47 -14.41
CA VAL A 298 -33.63 -24.07 -14.11
C VAL A 298 -34.95 -23.61 -14.72
N GLY A 299 -35.68 -24.52 -15.37
CA GLY A 299 -36.94 -24.24 -16.06
C GLY A 299 -36.79 -23.08 -17.06
N GLY A 300 -37.81 -22.21 -17.14
CA GLY A 300 -37.75 -21.03 -18.03
C GLY A 300 -36.78 -19.93 -17.58
N CYS A 301 -36.03 -20.12 -16.48
CA CYS A 301 -35.21 -19.09 -15.83
C CYS A 301 -35.93 -17.73 -15.67
N THR A 302 -37.16 -17.76 -15.17
CA THR A 302 -37.97 -16.56 -14.97
C THR A 302 -37.88 -16.13 -13.50
N MET A 303 -37.52 -14.87 -13.25
CA MET A 303 -37.41 -14.34 -11.90
C MET A 303 -38.71 -14.58 -11.10
N GLY A 304 -38.59 -15.12 -9.88
CA GLY A 304 -39.73 -15.49 -9.04
C GLY A 304 -40.32 -16.89 -9.31
N SER A 305 -39.86 -17.60 -10.34
CA SER A 305 -40.26 -18.99 -10.63
C SER A 305 -39.03 -19.90 -10.59
N VAL A 306 -39.00 -20.83 -9.65
CA VAL A 306 -37.87 -21.75 -9.44
C VAL A 306 -38.28 -23.22 -9.43
N THR A 307 -37.40 -24.08 -9.89
CA THR A 307 -37.57 -25.53 -9.91
C THR A 307 -37.22 -26.17 -8.55
N PRO A 308 -37.62 -27.43 -8.29
CA PRO A 308 -37.19 -28.18 -7.11
C PRO A 308 -35.66 -28.32 -6.98
N GLU A 309 -34.95 -28.45 -8.09
CA GLU A 309 -33.49 -28.53 -8.10
C GLU A 309 -32.86 -27.19 -7.70
N GLN A 310 -33.38 -26.06 -8.20
CA GLN A 310 -32.95 -24.73 -7.75
C GLN A 310 -33.23 -24.54 -6.25
N VAL A 311 -34.40 -24.96 -5.74
CA VAL A 311 -34.70 -24.87 -4.30
C VAL A 311 -33.67 -25.66 -3.47
N THR A 312 -33.28 -26.85 -3.94
CA THR A 312 -32.29 -27.71 -3.27
C THR A 312 -30.88 -27.12 -3.36
N LEU A 313 -30.44 -26.72 -4.55
CA LEU A 313 -29.12 -26.13 -4.78
C LEU A 313 -28.93 -24.85 -3.95
N PHE A 314 -29.89 -23.94 -4.02
CA PHE A 314 -29.89 -22.70 -3.24
C PHE A 314 -30.18 -22.93 -1.75
N GLY A 315 -30.54 -24.15 -1.34
CA GLY A 315 -30.52 -24.56 0.07
C GLY A 315 -29.09 -24.75 0.60
N ASN A 316 -28.15 -25.12 -0.27
CA ASN A 316 -26.73 -25.35 0.05
C ASN A 316 -25.92 -24.05 0.01
N ARG A 317 -26.41 -23.01 0.68
CA ARG A 317 -25.71 -21.71 0.83
C ARG A 317 -24.62 -21.77 1.88
N ASN A 318 -24.74 -22.69 2.84
CA ASN A 318 -23.82 -22.92 3.96
C ASN A 318 -23.62 -21.64 4.78
N PHE A 319 -24.68 -21.24 5.50
CA PHE A 319 -24.73 -20.09 6.42
C PHE A 319 -24.58 -18.69 5.78
N VAL A 320 -24.64 -18.59 4.45
CA VAL A 320 -24.69 -17.29 3.76
C VAL A 320 -26.09 -16.69 3.86
N GLY A 321 -26.18 -15.53 4.51
CA GLY A 321 -27.41 -14.78 4.73
C GLY A 321 -28.06 -14.23 3.45
N SER A 322 -29.21 -13.57 3.61
CA SER A 322 -30.01 -13.04 2.50
C SER A 322 -29.47 -11.74 1.88
N ASN A 323 -28.47 -11.11 2.51
CA ASN A 323 -27.88 -9.86 2.03
C ASN A 323 -26.67 -10.08 1.09
N ASP A 324 -26.20 -11.33 1.01
CA ASP A 324 -25.04 -11.71 0.22
C ASP A 324 -25.48 -12.63 -0.92
N VAL A 325 -24.81 -12.53 -2.06
CA VAL A 325 -25.17 -13.28 -3.27
C VAL A 325 -24.35 -14.57 -3.33
N VAL A 326 -24.99 -15.68 -3.73
CA VAL A 326 -24.28 -16.95 -3.93
C VAL A 326 -24.26 -17.32 -5.41
N VAL A 327 -23.07 -17.59 -5.94
CA VAL A 327 -22.91 -18.15 -7.29
C VAL A 327 -22.59 -19.63 -7.22
N TYR A 328 -23.31 -20.42 -8.02
CA TYR A 328 -23.09 -21.85 -8.18
C TYR A 328 -22.50 -22.14 -9.56
N PHE A 329 -21.27 -22.65 -9.60
CA PHE A 329 -20.65 -23.15 -10.84
C PHE A 329 -21.00 -24.62 -11.04
N VAL A 330 -21.71 -24.90 -12.14
CA VAL A 330 -22.30 -26.21 -12.46
C VAL A 330 -21.81 -26.71 -13.83
N ASN A 331 -22.07 -27.97 -14.15
CA ASN A 331 -21.71 -28.54 -15.45
C ASN A 331 -22.59 -27.98 -16.57
N SER A 332 -23.91 -28.02 -16.42
CA SER A 332 -24.86 -27.44 -17.38
C SER A 332 -26.19 -27.02 -16.71
N THR A 333 -27.08 -26.42 -17.50
CA THR A 333 -28.47 -26.16 -17.09
C THR A 333 -29.45 -26.87 -18.02
N VAL A 334 -30.65 -27.13 -17.54
CA VAL A 334 -31.78 -27.66 -18.31
C VAL A 334 -32.95 -26.69 -18.19
N PRO A 335 -33.50 -26.15 -19.30
CA PRO A 335 -32.95 -26.11 -20.65
C PRO A 335 -31.54 -25.49 -20.71
N GLY A 336 -30.82 -25.72 -21.81
CA GLY A 336 -29.42 -25.32 -21.97
C GLY A 336 -29.20 -23.81 -22.07
N TYR A 337 -29.00 -23.16 -20.93
CA TYR A 337 -28.57 -21.77 -20.80
C TYR A 337 -27.11 -21.68 -20.33
N ASN A 338 -26.50 -20.50 -20.52
CA ASN A 338 -25.15 -20.24 -19.99
C ASN A 338 -25.16 -19.93 -18.48
N GLY A 339 -26.31 -19.51 -17.96
CA GLY A 339 -26.50 -19.19 -16.56
C GLY A 339 -27.98 -19.01 -16.27
N CYS A 340 -28.29 -18.87 -14.99
CA CYS A 340 -29.63 -18.50 -14.57
C CYS A 340 -29.63 -17.77 -13.23
N ALA A 341 -30.29 -16.62 -13.18
CA ALA A 341 -30.49 -15.81 -11.99
C ALA A 341 -31.90 -15.92 -11.38
N ALA A 342 -32.70 -16.92 -11.74
CA ALA A 342 -33.93 -17.24 -11.01
C ALA A 342 -33.55 -17.94 -9.69
N PHE A 343 -33.94 -17.34 -8.56
CA PHE A 343 -33.60 -17.84 -7.23
C PHE A 343 -34.80 -17.81 -6.27
N PRO A 344 -34.84 -18.69 -5.25
CA PRO A 344 -35.91 -18.68 -4.26
C PRO A 344 -35.87 -17.40 -3.40
N SER A 345 -37.03 -16.91 -2.95
CA SER A 345 -37.11 -15.72 -2.10
C SER A 345 -36.18 -15.81 -0.89
N GLY A 346 -35.49 -14.70 -0.58
CA GLY A 346 -34.51 -14.62 0.50
C GLY A 346 -33.16 -15.31 0.24
N ARG A 347 -32.96 -15.89 -0.95
CA ARG A 347 -31.73 -16.62 -1.32
C ARG A 347 -31.13 -16.07 -2.62
N PRO A 348 -30.74 -14.78 -2.67
CA PRO A 348 -30.21 -14.16 -3.88
C PRO A 348 -28.97 -14.90 -4.38
N GLY A 349 -28.93 -15.18 -5.68
CA GLY A 349 -27.86 -15.96 -6.28
C GLY A 349 -28.12 -16.30 -7.73
N CYS A 350 -27.15 -16.95 -8.34
CA CYS A 350 -27.27 -17.41 -9.71
C CYS A 350 -26.47 -18.70 -9.95
N VAL A 351 -26.78 -19.35 -11.06
CA VAL A 351 -26.06 -20.50 -11.59
C VAL A 351 -25.26 -20.04 -12.81
N VAL A 352 -24.03 -20.54 -12.96
CA VAL A 352 -23.17 -20.30 -14.13
C VAL A 352 -22.59 -21.63 -14.60
N VAL A 353 -22.75 -21.96 -15.88
CA VAL A 353 -22.27 -23.24 -16.43
C VAL A 353 -20.77 -23.20 -16.73
N ARG A 354 -20.11 -24.36 -16.69
CA ARG A 354 -18.65 -24.48 -16.88
C ARG A 354 -18.11 -23.96 -18.21
N THR A 355 -18.95 -23.91 -19.24
CA THR A 355 -18.60 -23.49 -20.60
C THR A 355 -18.94 -22.03 -20.86
N ALA A 356 -19.50 -21.32 -19.88
CA ALA A 356 -19.98 -19.95 -19.99
C ALA A 356 -18.90 -18.97 -20.49
N SER A 357 -19.36 -17.85 -21.08
CA SER A 357 -18.48 -16.76 -21.47
C SER A 357 -17.91 -16.05 -20.23
N ARG A 358 -16.85 -15.26 -20.43
CA ARG A 358 -16.27 -14.45 -19.34
C ARG A 358 -17.24 -13.42 -18.74
N TRP A 359 -18.31 -13.08 -19.47
CA TRP A 359 -19.29 -12.06 -19.08
C TRP A 359 -20.52 -12.62 -18.40
N THR A 360 -20.75 -13.94 -18.47
CA THR A 360 -21.96 -14.56 -17.95
C THR A 360 -22.13 -14.33 -16.46
N LEU A 361 -21.05 -14.42 -15.66
CA LEU A 361 -21.12 -14.13 -14.23
C LEU A 361 -21.69 -12.73 -13.96
N GLY A 362 -21.13 -11.70 -14.62
CA GLY A 362 -21.61 -10.34 -14.48
C GLY A 362 -23.04 -10.15 -14.98
N HIS A 363 -23.42 -10.83 -16.07
CA HIS A 363 -24.78 -10.79 -16.62
C HIS A 363 -25.82 -11.36 -15.64
N GLU A 364 -25.57 -12.55 -15.09
CA GLU A 364 -26.50 -13.16 -14.12
C GLU A 364 -26.59 -12.34 -12.84
N PHE A 365 -25.48 -11.79 -12.36
CA PHE A 365 -25.51 -10.85 -11.25
C PHE A 365 -26.27 -9.57 -11.57
N GLY A 366 -26.26 -9.12 -12.82
CA GLY A 366 -27.06 -7.98 -13.26
C GLY A 366 -28.54 -8.23 -12.98
N HIS A 367 -29.05 -9.41 -13.32
CA HIS A 367 -30.41 -9.82 -12.98
C HIS A 367 -30.68 -9.89 -11.48
N VAL A 368 -29.73 -10.44 -10.69
CA VAL A 368 -29.85 -10.47 -9.22
C VAL A 368 -29.95 -9.06 -8.64
N LEU A 369 -29.31 -8.07 -9.28
CA LEU A 369 -29.37 -6.66 -8.89
C LEU A 369 -30.51 -5.89 -9.56
N GLY A 370 -31.44 -6.58 -10.24
CA GLY A 370 -32.67 -5.99 -10.79
C GLY A 370 -32.58 -5.52 -12.23
N LEU A 371 -31.52 -5.84 -12.97
CA LEU A 371 -31.43 -5.53 -14.39
C LEU A 371 -32.27 -6.49 -15.24
N SER A 372 -32.77 -5.99 -16.36
CA SER A 372 -33.53 -6.75 -17.36
C SER A 372 -32.74 -6.87 -18.65
N HIS A 373 -33.08 -7.89 -19.47
CA HIS A 373 -32.46 -8.05 -20.78
C HIS A 373 -32.70 -6.84 -21.68
N VAL A 374 -31.74 -6.61 -22.57
CA VAL A 374 -31.81 -5.62 -23.64
C VAL A 374 -31.41 -6.25 -24.97
N ASN A 375 -31.97 -5.76 -26.08
CA ASN A 375 -31.55 -6.20 -27.41
C ASN A 375 -30.38 -5.34 -27.92
N ASN A 376 -29.21 -5.46 -27.28
CA ASN A 376 -28.00 -4.73 -27.67
C ASN A 376 -26.74 -5.48 -27.20
N ASN A 377 -25.90 -5.89 -28.14
CA ASN A 377 -24.69 -6.67 -27.89
C ASN A 377 -23.50 -5.87 -27.33
N ASP A 378 -23.58 -4.54 -27.32
CA ASP A 378 -22.56 -3.72 -26.66
C ASP A 378 -22.82 -3.58 -25.14
N ARG A 379 -23.93 -4.13 -24.63
CA ARG A 379 -24.36 -4.00 -23.23
C ARG A 379 -24.28 -5.31 -22.48
N LEU A 380 -24.02 -5.22 -21.17
CA LEU A 380 -23.86 -6.40 -20.31
C LEU A 380 -25.10 -7.30 -20.35
N MET A 381 -26.28 -6.68 -20.32
CA MET A 381 -27.57 -7.37 -20.26
C MET A 381 -28.11 -7.81 -21.62
N THR A 382 -27.25 -8.06 -22.61
CA THR A 382 -27.72 -8.54 -23.93
C THR A 382 -28.56 -9.81 -23.81
N GLY A 383 -29.79 -9.77 -24.32
CA GLY A 383 -30.69 -10.93 -24.43
C GLY A 383 -30.29 -11.90 -25.55
N ASN A 384 -29.34 -11.52 -26.40
CA ASN A 384 -28.87 -12.34 -27.52
C ASN A 384 -27.77 -13.34 -27.10
N GLY A 385 -27.46 -13.43 -25.81
CA GLY A 385 -26.43 -14.31 -25.26
C GLY A 385 -25.06 -13.64 -25.12
N THR A 386 -24.40 -13.89 -23.99
CA THR A 386 -23.16 -13.21 -23.59
C THR A 386 -21.94 -13.51 -24.46
N PHE A 387 -21.98 -14.57 -25.29
CA PHE A 387 -20.96 -14.82 -26.31
C PHE A 387 -20.98 -13.81 -27.46
N ASN A 388 -22.13 -13.16 -27.67
CA ASN A 388 -22.32 -12.22 -28.75
C ASN A 388 -21.96 -10.78 -28.36
N ILE A 389 -21.36 -10.56 -27.18
CA ILE A 389 -20.93 -9.23 -26.74
C ILE A 389 -19.85 -8.69 -27.68
N THR A 390 -20.11 -7.52 -28.27
CA THR A 390 -19.29 -6.90 -29.32
C THR A 390 -18.35 -5.81 -28.83
N ASN A 391 -18.65 -5.20 -27.68
CA ASN A 391 -17.84 -4.16 -27.06
C ASN A 391 -17.30 -4.64 -25.71
N PRO A 392 -16.10 -5.22 -25.62
CA PRO A 392 -15.48 -5.60 -24.35
C PRO A 392 -14.62 -4.46 -23.75
N PRO A 393 -14.81 -4.05 -22.49
CA PRO A 393 -15.87 -4.48 -21.57
C PRO A 393 -17.26 -3.94 -21.97
N PRO A 394 -18.33 -4.72 -21.76
CA PRO A 394 -19.67 -4.31 -22.12
C PRO A 394 -20.13 -3.10 -21.30
N ASN A 395 -20.95 -2.27 -21.93
CA ASN A 395 -21.45 -1.04 -21.34
C ASN A 395 -22.54 -1.31 -20.31
N LEU A 396 -22.58 -0.43 -19.31
CA LEU A 396 -23.75 -0.16 -18.48
C LEU A 396 -24.22 1.27 -18.73
N THR A 397 -25.53 1.44 -18.87
CA THR A 397 -26.16 2.75 -18.90
C THR A 397 -26.20 3.36 -17.50
N SER A 398 -26.43 4.67 -17.43
CA SER A 398 -26.65 5.37 -16.15
C SER A 398 -27.88 4.84 -15.41
N GLY A 399 -28.93 4.44 -16.15
CA GLY A 399 -30.13 3.81 -15.62
C GLY A 399 -29.83 2.46 -14.97
N GLU A 400 -29.18 1.55 -15.70
CA GLU A 400 -28.76 0.25 -15.14
C GLU A 400 -27.86 0.42 -13.92
N SER A 401 -26.88 1.32 -14.00
CA SER A 401 -25.97 1.60 -12.89
C SER A 401 -26.73 2.10 -11.65
N SER A 402 -27.76 2.93 -11.84
CA SER A 402 -28.60 3.40 -10.74
C SER A 402 -29.44 2.27 -10.15
N THR A 403 -30.05 1.42 -11.00
CA THR A 403 -30.78 0.22 -10.54
C THR A 403 -29.89 -0.69 -9.70
N MET A 404 -28.67 -0.97 -10.16
CA MET A 404 -27.75 -1.83 -9.43
C MET A 404 -27.37 -1.24 -8.06
N ARG A 405 -27.09 0.06 -7.98
CA ARG A 405 -26.77 0.73 -6.71
C ARG A 405 -27.97 0.77 -5.76
N SER A 406 -29.18 0.90 -6.28
CA SER A 406 -30.41 0.91 -5.49
C SER A 406 -30.89 -0.48 -5.06
N SER A 407 -30.25 -1.55 -5.51
CA SER A 407 -30.54 -2.91 -5.03
C SER A 407 -30.28 -3.03 -3.53
N GLY A 408 -31.15 -3.73 -2.81
CA GLY A 408 -30.95 -4.03 -1.38
C GLY A 408 -29.72 -4.91 -1.07
N LEU A 409 -29.09 -5.48 -2.10
CA LEU A 409 -27.85 -6.26 -2.02
C LEU A 409 -26.58 -5.39 -2.17
N SER A 410 -26.76 -4.16 -2.67
CA SER A 410 -25.70 -3.16 -2.76
C SER A 410 -25.66 -2.37 -1.45
N THR A 411 -24.59 -2.56 -0.68
CA THR A 411 -24.43 -1.95 0.64
C THR A 411 -23.36 -0.87 0.59
N ASN A 412 -23.55 0.23 1.34
CA ASN A 412 -22.53 1.27 1.44
C ASN A 412 -21.26 0.72 2.13
N LEU A 413 -20.11 1.27 1.71
CA LEU A 413 -18.79 0.95 2.23
C LEU A 413 -18.44 1.71 3.51
#